data_AF-A0A8I0BAX0-F1
#
_entry.id   AF-A0A8I0BAX0-F1
#
_cell.length_a   1.000
_cell.length_b   1.000
_cell.length_c   1.000
_cell.angle_alpha   90.00
_cell.angle_beta   90.00
_cell.angle_gamma   90.00
#
_symmetry.space_group_name_H-M   'P 1'
#
loop_
_entity.id
_entity.type
_entity.pdbx_description
1 polymer ?
#
loop_
_entity_poly.entity_id
_entity_poly.type
_entity_poly.pdbx_seq_one_letter_code
_entity_poly.pdbx_strand_id
1 'polypeptide(L)'
;MTIIEVREALQKEDPNELFKLHHAWVSTLIPFWRQAVIRIAELTDTPTDRRDKHLRVIEQSMTLMSAWRFKQITYIKARRREIDSAISFIRNAALTTKVSKYAFAPVCRNLAGILRGALYISTFGYSDEQLPELLAHHIYDLATCHTLFPFDTGEFVCFLSGEGSTQTDRSPAENWHIMMDRAGEVLDIRPLIEAVDQQASLIWDSYSAPFAWGYDEAVWTREILPLSKELHYIAQRAFHQL
;
A
#
# COMPACT_ATOMS: atom_id res chain seq x y z
N MET A 1 -10.54 -16.92 1.21
CA MET A 1 -10.31 -16.42 -0.15
C MET A 1 -8.83 -16.32 -0.37
N THR A 2 -8.32 -16.65 -1.55
CA THR A 2 -6.90 -16.54 -1.92
C THR A 2 -6.69 -15.50 -3.02
N ILE A 3 -5.46 -14.99 -3.15
CA ILE A 3 -5.10 -14.09 -4.26
C ILE A 3 -5.36 -14.75 -5.62
N ILE A 4 -5.13 -16.06 -5.73
CA ILE A 4 -5.35 -16.83 -6.96
C ILE A 4 -6.83 -16.81 -7.37
N GLU A 5 -7.74 -17.11 -6.44
CA GLU A 5 -9.19 -17.11 -6.68
C GLU A 5 -9.68 -15.72 -7.15
N VAL A 6 -9.19 -14.67 -6.49
CA VAL A 6 -9.52 -13.28 -6.86
C VAL A 6 -9.01 -12.96 -8.25
N ARG A 7 -7.76 -13.26 -8.56
CA ARG A 7 -7.17 -13.02 -9.89
C ARG A 7 -7.98 -13.71 -10.97
N GLU A 8 -8.30 -14.98 -10.80
CA GLU A 8 -9.07 -15.76 -11.79
C GLU A 8 -10.47 -15.20 -12.03
N ALA A 9 -11.09 -14.62 -10.99
CA ALA A 9 -12.33 -13.89 -11.15
C ALA A 9 -12.12 -12.60 -11.96
N LEU A 10 -11.09 -11.81 -11.65
CA LEU A 10 -10.81 -10.53 -12.31
C LEU A 10 -10.34 -10.70 -13.78
N GLN A 11 -9.73 -11.82 -14.15
CA GLN A 11 -9.28 -12.09 -15.53
C GLN A 11 -10.41 -12.05 -16.58
N LYS A 12 -11.67 -12.19 -16.16
CA LYS A 12 -12.84 -12.20 -17.03
C LYS A 12 -13.41 -10.81 -17.32
N GLU A 13 -12.93 -9.80 -16.61
CA GLU A 13 -13.48 -8.45 -16.61
C GLU A 13 -12.73 -7.52 -17.56
N ASP A 14 -13.39 -6.45 -17.99
CA ASP A 14 -12.78 -5.41 -18.83
C ASP A 14 -11.71 -4.61 -18.03
N PRO A 15 -10.50 -4.41 -18.58
CA PRO A 15 -9.41 -3.67 -17.91
C PRO A 15 -9.74 -2.23 -17.48
N ASN A 16 -10.68 -1.57 -18.16
CA ASN A 16 -11.11 -0.23 -17.78
C ASN A 16 -12.10 -0.28 -16.61
N GLU A 17 -13.02 -1.24 -16.59
CA GLU A 17 -13.92 -1.45 -15.45
C GLU A 17 -13.14 -1.88 -14.20
N LEU A 18 -12.16 -2.79 -14.36
CA LEU A 18 -11.22 -3.16 -13.30
C LEU A 18 -10.50 -1.94 -12.73
N PHE A 19 -10.01 -1.05 -13.61
CA PHE A 19 -9.39 0.19 -13.17
C PHE A 19 -10.35 1.10 -12.41
N LYS A 20 -11.59 1.30 -12.89
CA LYS A 20 -12.57 2.16 -12.19
C LYS A 20 -12.83 1.68 -10.77
N LEU A 21 -13.05 0.37 -10.60
CA LEU A 21 -13.28 -0.24 -9.30
C LEU A 21 -12.06 -0.05 -8.39
N HIS A 22 -10.87 -0.37 -8.89
CA HIS A 22 -9.63 -0.18 -8.13
C HIS A 22 -9.41 1.29 -7.74
N HIS A 23 -9.60 2.21 -8.68
CA HIS A 23 -9.46 3.66 -8.47
C HIS A 23 -10.45 4.17 -7.40
N ALA A 24 -11.67 3.65 -7.40
CA ALA A 24 -12.67 3.97 -6.39
C ALA A 24 -12.25 3.45 -5.00
N TRP A 25 -11.73 2.22 -4.89
CA TRP A 25 -11.17 1.70 -3.65
C TRP A 25 -9.97 2.51 -3.13
N VAL A 26 -9.01 2.84 -4.00
CA VAL A 26 -7.86 3.69 -3.62
C VAL A 26 -8.32 5.08 -3.16
N SER A 27 -9.40 5.60 -3.75
CA SER A 27 -9.97 6.89 -3.36
C SER A 27 -10.45 6.91 -1.90
N THR A 28 -10.84 5.76 -1.35
CA THR A 28 -11.24 5.64 0.07
C THR A 28 -10.09 5.91 1.04
N LEU A 29 -8.83 5.80 0.58
CA LEU A 29 -7.63 6.03 1.39
C LEU A 29 -7.15 7.49 1.40
N ILE A 30 -7.71 8.34 0.56
CA ILE A 30 -7.28 9.75 0.41
C ILE A 30 -7.39 10.55 1.71
N PRO A 31 -8.44 10.41 2.54
CA PRO A 31 -8.51 11.10 3.84
C PRO A 31 -7.31 10.77 4.74
N PHE A 32 -6.95 9.49 4.86
CA PHE A 32 -5.77 9.07 5.62
C PHE A 32 -4.48 9.63 5.01
N TRP A 33 -4.32 9.60 3.68
CA TRP A 33 -3.13 10.16 3.04
C TRP A 33 -2.94 11.65 3.37
N ARG A 34 -4.01 12.45 3.31
CA ARG A 34 -3.98 13.86 3.69
C ARG A 34 -3.56 14.04 5.14
N GLN A 35 -4.19 13.29 6.04
CA GLN A 35 -3.93 13.38 7.47
C GLN A 35 -2.51 12.94 7.83
N ALA A 36 -1.99 11.90 7.17
CA ALA A 36 -0.61 11.46 7.30
C ALA A 36 0.38 12.56 6.87
N VAL A 37 0.11 13.28 5.77
CA VAL A 37 0.95 14.42 5.36
C VAL A 37 0.97 15.52 6.43
N ILE A 38 -0.20 15.86 6.99
CA ILE A 38 -0.31 16.88 8.05
C ILE A 38 0.47 16.45 9.28
N ARG A 39 0.19 15.23 9.78
CA ARG A 39 0.79 14.72 11.01
C ARG A 39 2.30 14.57 10.90
N ILE A 40 2.79 14.06 9.76
CA ILE A 40 4.24 13.98 9.50
C ILE A 40 4.86 15.36 9.45
N ALA A 41 4.21 16.32 8.78
CA ALA A 41 4.75 17.67 8.67
C ALA A 41 4.91 18.33 10.05
N GLU A 42 3.91 18.17 10.93
CA GLU A 42 3.98 18.62 12.33
C GLU A 42 5.14 17.96 13.07
N LEU A 43 5.23 16.62 13.03
CA LEU A 43 6.25 15.87 13.78
C LEU A 43 7.68 16.11 13.28
N THR A 44 7.84 16.53 12.03
CA THR A 44 9.16 16.70 11.40
C THR A 44 9.57 18.15 11.23
N ASP A 45 8.76 19.10 11.69
CA ASP A 45 8.96 20.55 11.48
C ASP A 45 9.06 20.89 9.98
N THR A 46 8.30 20.18 9.14
CA THR A 46 8.28 20.42 7.70
C THR A 46 7.64 21.80 7.42
N PRO A 47 8.28 22.66 6.60
CA PRO A 47 7.72 23.96 6.25
C PRO A 47 6.30 23.89 5.69
N THR A 48 5.45 24.83 6.11
CA THR A 48 4.03 24.92 5.75
C THR A 48 3.82 24.94 4.23
N ASP A 49 4.64 25.68 3.49
CA ASP A 49 4.58 25.76 2.03
C ASP A 49 4.81 24.40 1.36
N ARG A 50 5.74 23.60 1.90
CA ARG A 50 6.01 22.24 1.42
C ARG A 50 4.89 21.27 1.77
N ARG A 51 4.35 21.32 2.99
CA ARG A 51 3.17 20.54 3.40
C ARG A 51 1.99 20.85 2.49
N ASP A 52 1.67 22.12 2.29
CA ASP A 52 0.52 22.56 1.51
C ASP A 52 0.67 22.22 0.03
N LYS A 53 1.91 22.22 -0.49
CA LYS A 53 2.19 21.70 -1.82
C LYS A 53 1.80 20.22 -1.95
N HIS A 54 2.17 19.38 -0.99
CA HIS A 54 1.78 17.96 -1.01
C HIS A 54 0.26 17.80 -0.91
N LEU A 55 -0.42 18.56 -0.05
CA LEU A 55 -1.89 18.51 0.08
C LEU A 55 -2.61 18.89 -1.22
N ARG A 56 -2.18 19.96 -1.92
CA ARG A 56 -2.73 20.34 -3.23
C ARG A 56 -2.53 19.25 -4.29
N VAL A 57 -1.39 18.57 -4.26
CA VAL A 57 -1.13 17.44 -5.19
C VAL A 57 -2.09 16.28 -4.91
N ILE A 58 -2.36 15.97 -3.64
CA ILE A 58 -3.30 14.91 -3.25
C ILE A 58 -4.70 15.22 -3.79
N GLU A 59 -5.18 16.47 -3.65
CA GLU A 59 -6.50 16.90 -4.13
C GLU A 59 -6.69 16.67 -5.63
N GLN A 60 -5.63 16.78 -6.41
CA GLN A 60 -5.68 16.64 -7.87
C GLN A 60 -5.34 15.22 -8.33
N SER A 61 -4.74 14.39 -7.46
CA SER A 61 -4.13 13.12 -7.84
C SER A 61 -5.12 12.14 -8.47
N MET A 62 -6.28 11.91 -7.84
CA MET A 62 -7.27 10.95 -8.34
C MET A 62 -7.85 11.37 -9.70
N THR A 63 -8.12 12.66 -9.89
CA THR A 63 -8.60 13.21 -11.15
C THR A 63 -7.56 13.04 -12.26
N LEU A 64 -6.29 13.38 -12.00
CA LEU A 64 -5.21 13.26 -12.97
C LEU A 64 -4.96 11.80 -13.36
N MET A 65 -4.89 10.90 -12.37
CA MET A 65 -4.67 9.47 -12.58
C MET A 65 -5.76 8.84 -13.45
N SER A 66 -7.04 9.12 -13.15
CA SER A 66 -8.16 8.66 -13.97
C SER A 66 -8.11 9.23 -15.40
N ALA A 67 -7.89 10.54 -15.53
CA ALA A 67 -7.84 11.19 -16.83
C ALA A 67 -6.68 10.69 -17.71
N TRP A 68 -5.53 10.34 -17.13
CA TRP A 68 -4.43 9.70 -17.86
C TRP A 68 -4.79 8.29 -18.31
N ARG A 69 -5.37 7.47 -17.43
CA ARG A 69 -5.78 6.09 -17.79
C ARG A 69 -6.76 6.08 -18.96
N PHE A 70 -7.75 6.97 -18.94
CA PHE A 70 -8.75 7.10 -20.01
C PHE A 70 -8.29 7.97 -21.19
N LYS A 71 -7.03 8.41 -21.22
CA LYS A 71 -6.45 9.25 -22.27
C LYS A 71 -7.26 10.53 -22.54
N GLN A 72 -7.95 11.05 -21.51
CA GLN A 72 -8.75 12.28 -21.59
C GLN A 72 -7.88 13.54 -21.59
N ILE A 73 -6.69 13.44 -20.97
CA ILE A 73 -5.68 14.50 -20.97
C ILE A 73 -4.32 13.93 -21.36
N THR A 74 -3.45 14.78 -21.90
CA THR A 74 -2.07 14.41 -22.18
C THR A 74 -1.32 14.08 -20.89
N TYR A 75 -0.57 12.98 -20.91
CA TYR A 75 0.32 12.62 -19.82
C TYR A 75 1.45 13.65 -19.65
N ILE A 76 1.62 14.18 -18.44
CA ILE A 76 2.67 15.14 -18.11
C ILE A 76 3.58 14.55 -17.03
N LYS A 77 4.81 14.18 -17.43
CA LYS A 77 5.81 13.58 -16.55
C LYS A 77 6.08 14.38 -15.27
N ALA A 78 6.06 15.72 -15.36
CA ALA A 78 6.25 16.59 -14.20
C ALA A 78 5.12 16.42 -13.16
N ARG A 79 3.86 16.33 -13.60
CA ARG A 79 2.70 16.11 -12.71
C ARG A 79 2.72 14.73 -12.06
N ARG A 80 3.10 13.69 -12.81
CA ARG A 80 3.32 12.35 -12.25
C ARG A 80 4.40 12.36 -11.16
N ARG A 81 5.50 13.11 -11.36
CA ARG A 81 6.56 13.26 -10.36
C ARG A 81 6.10 14.01 -9.11
N GLU A 82 5.20 14.98 -9.24
CA GLU A 82 4.61 15.66 -8.07
C GLU A 82 3.81 14.68 -7.21
N ILE A 83 2.98 13.84 -7.82
CA ILE A 83 2.21 12.78 -7.11
C ILE A 83 3.16 11.79 -6.43
N ASP A 84 4.14 11.25 -7.17
CA ASP A 84 5.14 10.32 -6.62
C ASP A 84 5.99 10.96 -5.49
N SER A 85 6.24 12.27 -5.56
CA SER A 85 6.89 13.01 -4.48
C SER A 85 6.04 13.10 -3.22
N ALA A 86 4.72 13.31 -3.34
CA ALA A 86 3.80 13.29 -2.20
C ALA A 86 3.66 11.88 -1.59
N ILE A 87 3.68 10.83 -2.42
CA ILE A 87 3.72 9.44 -1.95
C ILE A 87 5.03 9.16 -1.22
N SER A 88 6.16 9.59 -1.79
CA SER A 88 7.49 9.39 -1.20
C SER A 88 7.67 10.15 0.11
N PHE A 89 7.01 11.31 0.27
CA PHE A 89 7.02 12.07 1.52
C PHE A 89 6.53 11.22 2.70
N ILE A 90 5.36 10.60 2.60
CA ILE A 90 4.82 9.76 3.69
C ILE A 90 5.65 8.48 3.89
N ARG A 91 6.11 7.85 2.80
CA ARG A 91 6.88 6.58 2.86
C ARG A 91 8.21 6.76 3.59
N ASN A 92 8.94 7.80 3.25
CA ASN A 92 10.29 8.02 3.76
C ASN A 92 10.25 8.61 5.18
N ALA A 93 9.34 9.56 5.41
CA ALA A 93 9.24 10.18 6.73
C ALA A 93 8.79 9.18 7.81
N ALA A 94 7.98 8.18 7.46
CA ALA A 94 7.57 7.09 8.36
C ALA A 94 8.75 6.33 9.00
N LEU A 95 9.92 6.28 8.36
CA LEU A 95 11.12 5.63 8.92
C LEU A 95 11.96 6.53 9.83
N THR A 96 11.68 7.84 9.86
CA THR A 96 12.45 8.77 10.69
C THR A 96 12.26 8.46 12.16
N THR A 97 13.26 8.75 12.99
CA THR A 97 13.15 8.58 14.46
C THR A 97 12.00 9.39 15.06
N LYS A 98 11.68 10.54 14.46
CA LYS A 98 10.56 11.40 14.90
C LYS A 98 9.18 10.76 14.68
N VAL A 99 9.03 9.93 13.64
CA VAL A 99 7.72 9.39 13.22
C VAL A 99 7.55 7.90 13.48
N SER A 100 8.62 7.10 13.31
CA SER A 100 8.57 5.62 13.34
C SER A 100 8.00 4.99 14.61
N LYS A 101 7.95 5.75 15.72
CA LYS A 101 7.34 5.31 16.98
C LYS A 101 5.82 5.41 17.00
N TYR A 102 5.16 5.99 16.00
CA TYR A 102 3.70 6.13 15.99
C TYR A 102 3.02 5.03 15.18
N ALA A 103 1.83 4.62 15.60
CA ALA A 103 1.08 3.52 14.99
C ALA A 103 0.75 3.76 13.50
N PHE A 104 0.58 5.01 13.07
CA PHE A 104 0.29 5.35 11.68
C PHE A 104 1.49 5.20 10.72
N ALA A 105 2.72 5.08 11.26
CA ALA A 105 3.94 5.03 10.47
C ALA A 105 4.03 3.79 9.54
N PRO A 106 3.85 2.54 10.01
CA PRO A 106 3.81 1.37 9.11
C PRO A 106 2.67 1.48 8.09
N VAL A 107 1.51 1.98 8.49
CA VAL A 107 0.35 2.19 7.61
C VAL A 107 0.67 3.15 6.46
N CYS A 108 1.46 4.21 6.70
CA CYS A 108 1.93 5.12 5.65
C CYS A 108 2.78 4.42 4.59
N ARG A 109 3.53 3.37 4.96
CA ARG A 109 4.37 2.63 4.03
C ARG A 109 3.55 1.69 3.16
N ASN A 110 2.60 0.96 3.75
CA ASN A 110 1.63 0.14 3.01
C ASN A 110 0.82 1.00 2.03
N LEU A 111 0.27 2.13 2.53
CA LEU A 111 -0.45 3.10 1.71
C LEU A 111 0.40 3.62 0.55
N ALA A 112 1.69 3.90 0.78
CA ALA A 112 2.57 4.35 -0.27
C ALA A 112 2.87 3.28 -1.34
N GLY A 113 2.75 1.99 -1.00
CA GLY A 113 2.75 0.88 -1.96
C GLY A 113 1.54 0.96 -2.88
N ILE A 114 0.34 0.98 -2.29
CA ILE A 114 -0.96 1.05 -3.00
C ILE A 114 -1.02 2.27 -3.92
N LEU A 115 -0.73 3.46 -3.40
CA LEU A 115 -0.79 4.71 -4.17
C LEU A 115 0.19 4.70 -5.34
N ARG A 116 1.37 4.08 -5.17
CA ARG A 116 2.35 3.97 -6.24
C ARG A 116 1.91 2.96 -7.29
N GLY A 117 1.34 1.82 -6.89
CA GLY A 117 0.70 0.86 -7.80
C GLY A 117 -0.39 1.53 -8.64
N ALA A 118 -1.31 2.25 -8.00
CA ALA A 118 -2.36 3.01 -8.68
C ALA A 118 -1.79 4.05 -9.67
N LEU A 119 -0.74 4.77 -9.28
CA LEU A 119 -0.06 5.73 -10.17
C LEU A 119 0.56 5.05 -11.40
N TYR A 120 1.20 3.89 -11.23
CA TYR A 120 1.77 3.15 -12.35
C TYR A 120 0.71 2.62 -13.30
N ILE A 121 -0.35 1.98 -12.77
CA ILE A 121 -1.51 1.52 -13.56
C ILE A 121 -2.09 2.68 -14.38
N SER A 122 -2.28 3.84 -13.76
CA SER A 122 -2.84 5.04 -14.39
C SER A 122 -2.01 5.61 -15.54
N THR A 123 -0.74 5.22 -15.62
CA THR A 123 0.22 5.71 -16.62
C THR A 123 0.72 4.62 -17.56
N PHE A 124 0.02 3.48 -17.61
CA PHE A 124 0.39 2.30 -18.42
C PHE A 124 1.79 1.76 -18.08
N GLY A 125 2.19 1.86 -16.80
CA GLY A 125 3.39 1.22 -16.29
C GLY A 125 3.26 -0.31 -16.14
N TYR A 126 2.03 -0.80 -16.21
CA TYR A 126 1.66 -2.21 -16.31
C TYR A 126 0.76 -2.40 -17.53
N SER A 127 0.87 -3.56 -18.17
CA SER A 127 -0.06 -3.93 -19.24
C SER A 127 -1.42 -4.32 -18.68
N ASP A 128 -2.45 -4.28 -19.52
CA ASP A 128 -3.81 -4.60 -19.10
C ASP A 128 -3.93 -6.07 -18.65
N GLU A 129 -3.15 -6.97 -19.25
CA GLU A 129 -3.08 -8.39 -18.89
C GLU A 129 -2.50 -8.63 -17.49
N GLN A 130 -1.72 -7.67 -16.96
CA GLN A 130 -1.14 -7.75 -15.63
C GLN A 130 -2.11 -7.26 -14.54
N LEU A 131 -3.18 -6.54 -14.89
CA LEU A 131 -4.08 -5.94 -13.90
C LEU A 131 -4.74 -6.97 -12.98
N PRO A 132 -5.27 -8.12 -13.44
CA PRO A 132 -5.92 -9.07 -12.54
C PRO A 132 -5.03 -9.53 -11.38
N GLU A 133 -3.75 -9.82 -11.64
CA GLU A 133 -2.78 -10.22 -10.59
C GLU A 133 -2.50 -9.05 -9.64
N LEU A 134 -2.20 -7.87 -10.18
CA LEU A 134 -1.89 -6.68 -9.38
C LEU A 134 -3.06 -6.28 -8.48
N LEU A 135 -4.27 -6.31 -9.00
CA LEU A 135 -5.48 -5.93 -8.28
C LEU A 135 -5.84 -6.96 -7.21
N ALA A 136 -5.58 -8.25 -7.46
CA ALA A 136 -5.75 -9.29 -6.45
C ALA A 136 -4.80 -9.06 -5.25
N HIS A 137 -3.54 -8.68 -5.49
CA HIS A 137 -2.63 -8.27 -4.43
C HIS A 137 -3.09 -7.00 -3.71
N HIS A 138 -3.54 -5.98 -4.47
CA HIS A 138 -4.00 -4.72 -3.88
C HIS A 138 -5.20 -4.88 -2.94
N ILE A 139 -6.03 -5.93 -3.06
CA ILE A 139 -7.09 -6.22 -2.08
C ILE A 139 -6.50 -6.50 -0.70
N TYR A 140 -5.40 -7.26 -0.63
CA TYR A 140 -4.69 -7.50 0.63
C TYR A 140 -3.96 -6.26 1.11
N ASP A 141 -3.34 -5.50 0.21
CA ASP A 141 -2.71 -4.24 0.62
C ASP A 141 -3.74 -3.26 1.19
N LEU A 142 -4.91 -3.13 0.56
CA LEU A 142 -6.05 -2.35 1.09
C LEU A 142 -6.46 -2.85 2.48
N ALA A 143 -6.55 -4.17 2.67
CA ALA A 143 -6.86 -4.76 3.96
C ALA A 143 -5.82 -4.43 5.03
N THR A 144 -4.52 -4.38 4.70
CA THR A 144 -3.46 -3.98 5.64
C THR A 144 -3.63 -2.53 6.11
N CYS A 145 -4.07 -1.63 5.22
CA CYS A 145 -4.43 -0.27 5.61
C CYS A 145 -5.68 -0.27 6.50
N HIS A 146 -6.75 -0.95 6.07
CA HIS A 146 -8.02 -0.96 6.78
C HIS A 146 -7.92 -1.52 8.21
N THR A 147 -7.02 -2.46 8.43
CA THR A 147 -6.73 -3.06 9.75
C THR A 147 -5.67 -2.32 10.56
N LEU A 148 -5.12 -1.22 10.02
CA LEU A 148 -3.99 -0.49 10.62
C LEU A 148 -2.81 -1.42 10.94
N PHE A 149 -2.50 -2.33 10.02
CA PHE A 149 -1.51 -3.37 10.22
C PHE A 149 -0.16 -2.75 10.64
N PRO A 150 0.44 -3.20 11.77
CA PRO A 150 1.56 -2.49 12.41
C PRO A 150 2.92 -2.76 11.74
N PHE A 151 2.94 -3.30 10.53
CA PHE A 151 4.14 -3.58 9.75
C PHE A 151 3.99 -3.11 8.30
N ASP A 152 5.11 -2.69 7.71
CA ASP A 152 5.25 -2.64 6.25
C ASP A 152 5.38 -4.07 5.73
N THR A 153 4.34 -4.55 5.04
CA THR A 153 4.28 -5.93 4.51
C THR A 153 5.34 -6.18 3.45
N GLY A 154 5.82 -5.14 2.76
CA GLY A 154 6.92 -5.26 1.81
C GLY A 154 8.22 -5.77 2.45
N GLU A 155 8.40 -5.54 3.76
CA GLU A 155 9.59 -6.01 4.48
C GLU A 155 9.51 -7.51 4.82
N PHE A 156 8.34 -8.15 4.71
CA PHE A 156 8.18 -9.58 4.95
C PHE A 156 8.83 -10.44 3.86
N VAL A 157 9.28 -9.84 2.76
CA VAL A 157 10.06 -10.51 1.72
C VAL A 157 11.33 -11.19 2.25
N CYS A 158 11.89 -10.70 3.36
CA CYS A 158 13.04 -11.36 4.01
C CYS A 158 12.69 -12.74 4.61
N PHE A 159 11.41 -13.07 4.80
CA PHE A 159 10.96 -14.38 5.24
C PHE A 159 10.88 -15.42 4.12
N LEU A 160 11.06 -15.02 2.86
CA LEU A 160 11.17 -15.97 1.73
C LEU A 160 12.56 -16.62 1.62
N SER A 161 13.60 -15.98 2.18
CA SER A 161 15.02 -16.36 1.98
C SER A 161 15.56 -17.42 2.97
N GLY A 162 14.74 -18.39 3.39
CA GLY A 162 15.22 -19.51 4.22
C GLY A 162 15.95 -20.60 3.43
N GLU A 163 17.00 -21.20 4.01
CA GLU A 163 17.59 -22.46 3.52
C GLU A 163 16.47 -23.51 3.38
N GLY A 164 16.10 -23.81 2.13
CA GLY A 164 15.00 -24.72 1.79
C GLY A 164 14.03 -24.19 0.73
N SER A 165 14.05 -22.89 0.40
CA SER A 165 13.30 -22.37 -0.75
C SER A 165 14.03 -22.68 -2.06
N THR A 166 13.84 -23.89 -2.59
CA THR A 166 14.20 -24.24 -3.98
C THR A 166 13.14 -23.76 -4.98
N GLN A 167 12.32 -22.76 -4.61
CA GLN A 167 11.02 -22.50 -5.24
C GLN A 167 11.01 -21.17 -6.02
N THR A 168 11.94 -21.03 -6.97
CA THR A 168 11.98 -19.92 -7.93
C THR A 168 10.82 -19.94 -8.95
N ASP A 169 9.99 -21.00 -8.97
CA ASP A 169 8.92 -21.22 -9.94
C ASP A 169 7.50 -20.87 -9.42
N ARG A 170 7.37 -20.34 -8.19
CA ARG A 170 6.06 -20.02 -7.61
C ARG A 170 5.55 -18.65 -8.04
N SER A 171 4.22 -18.57 -8.20
CA SER A 171 3.56 -17.33 -8.58
C SER A 171 3.70 -16.26 -7.48
N PRO A 172 3.77 -14.96 -7.82
CA PRO A 172 3.77 -13.87 -6.85
C PRO A 172 2.63 -13.97 -5.80
N ALA A 173 1.46 -14.43 -6.23
CA ALA A 173 0.32 -14.75 -5.37
C ALA A 173 0.64 -15.76 -4.25
N GLU A 174 1.38 -16.83 -4.55
CA GLU A 174 1.76 -17.84 -3.55
C GLU A 174 2.79 -17.30 -2.56
N ASN A 175 3.69 -16.43 -3.03
CA ASN A 175 4.73 -15.83 -2.19
C ASN A 175 4.15 -14.94 -1.09
N TRP A 176 3.04 -14.23 -1.34
CA TRP A 176 2.41 -13.39 -0.32
C TRP A 176 1.94 -14.18 0.90
N HIS A 177 1.15 -15.22 0.68
CA HIS A 177 0.63 -16.02 1.79
C HIS A 177 1.75 -16.71 2.56
N ILE A 178 2.81 -17.17 1.88
CA ILE A 178 3.99 -17.76 2.53
C ILE A 178 4.72 -16.72 3.39
N MET A 179 4.95 -15.52 2.87
CA MET A 179 5.58 -14.42 3.61
C MET A 179 4.80 -14.07 4.87
N MET A 180 3.49 -13.87 4.71
CA MET A 180 2.60 -13.53 5.82
C MET A 180 2.55 -14.66 6.85
N ASP A 181 2.40 -15.91 6.41
CA ASP A 181 2.34 -17.06 7.30
C ASP A 181 3.63 -17.20 8.13
N ARG A 182 4.79 -17.11 7.48
CA ARG A 182 6.08 -17.22 8.14
C ARG A 182 6.35 -16.05 9.09
N ALA A 183 6.00 -14.82 8.69
CA ALA A 183 6.06 -13.67 9.57
C ALA A 183 5.14 -13.84 10.79
N GLY A 184 3.96 -14.43 10.60
CA GLY A 184 3.01 -14.78 11.65
C GLY A 184 3.60 -15.68 12.73
N GLU A 185 4.35 -16.71 12.31
CA GLU A 185 5.06 -17.60 13.23
C GLU A 185 6.21 -16.88 13.95
N VAL A 186 7.09 -16.20 13.19
CA VAL A 186 8.35 -15.66 13.72
C VAL A 186 8.11 -14.46 14.64
N LEU A 187 7.13 -13.62 14.31
CA LEU A 187 6.83 -12.40 15.06
C LEU A 187 5.69 -12.59 16.08
N ASP A 188 5.09 -13.79 16.14
CA ASP A 188 3.92 -14.10 16.97
C ASP A 188 2.74 -13.14 16.73
N ILE A 189 2.43 -12.92 15.44
CA ILE A 189 1.39 -11.95 14.99
C ILE A 189 0.24 -12.62 14.24
N ARG A 190 0.03 -13.93 14.45
CA ARG A 190 -1.04 -14.69 13.79
C ARG A 190 -2.41 -14.00 13.85
N PRO A 191 -2.87 -13.47 15.00
CA PRO A 191 -4.18 -12.81 15.06
C PRO A 191 -4.28 -11.55 14.19
N LEU A 192 -3.16 -10.85 13.96
CA LEU A 192 -3.13 -9.67 13.09
C LEU A 192 -3.26 -10.04 11.61
N ILE A 193 -2.67 -11.17 11.20
CA ILE A 193 -2.78 -11.68 9.83
C ILE A 193 -4.20 -12.18 9.57
N GLU A 194 -4.80 -12.90 10.51
CA GLU A 194 -6.20 -13.34 10.41
C GLU A 194 -7.16 -12.15 10.26
N ALA A 195 -6.91 -11.05 10.97
CA ALA A 195 -7.69 -9.82 10.81
C ALA A 195 -7.53 -9.21 9.40
N VAL A 196 -6.32 -9.25 8.83
CA VAL A 196 -6.08 -8.81 7.43
C VAL A 196 -6.84 -9.71 6.46
N ASP A 197 -6.82 -11.03 6.63
CA ASP A 197 -7.51 -11.98 5.74
C ASP A 197 -9.04 -11.82 5.81
N GLN A 198 -9.59 -11.59 7.00
CA GLN A 198 -11.00 -11.27 7.19
C GLN A 198 -11.38 -9.96 6.49
N GLN A 199 -10.56 -8.91 6.65
CA GLN A 199 -10.80 -7.63 6.00
C GLN A 199 -10.65 -7.71 4.48
N ALA A 200 -9.70 -8.49 3.97
CA ALA A 200 -9.54 -8.74 2.53
C ALA A 200 -10.77 -9.44 1.95
N SER A 201 -11.31 -10.43 2.67
CA SER A 201 -12.56 -11.11 2.29
C SER A 201 -13.74 -10.14 2.24
N LEU A 202 -13.88 -9.25 3.24
CA LEU A 202 -14.92 -8.23 3.26
C LEU A 202 -14.81 -7.23 2.08
N ILE A 203 -13.58 -6.79 1.78
CA ILE A 203 -13.30 -5.91 0.63
C ILE A 203 -13.68 -6.61 -0.67
N TRP A 204 -13.35 -7.88 -0.82
CA TRP A 204 -13.70 -8.67 -2.00
C TRP A 204 -15.21 -8.86 -2.16
N ASP A 205 -15.90 -9.27 -1.10
CA ASP A 205 -17.35 -9.46 -1.10
C ASP A 205 -18.10 -8.15 -1.44
N SER A 206 -17.47 -7.00 -1.15
CA SER A 206 -17.99 -5.66 -1.45
C SER A 206 -17.28 -4.98 -2.62
N TYR A 207 -16.52 -5.71 -3.46
CA TYR A 207 -15.56 -5.09 -4.38
C TYR A 207 -16.21 -4.12 -5.39
N SER A 208 -17.46 -4.38 -5.80
CA SER A 208 -18.23 -3.52 -6.70
C SER A 208 -18.80 -2.26 -6.02
N ALA A 209 -18.78 -2.19 -4.69
CA ALA A 209 -19.32 -1.10 -3.89
C ALA A 209 -18.31 -0.68 -2.79
N PRO A 210 -17.28 0.11 -3.16
CA PRO A 210 -16.28 0.59 -2.20
C PRO A 210 -16.91 1.33 -1.03
N PHE A 211 -16.46 1.01 0.18
CA PHE A 211 -16.91 1.68 1.39
C PHE A 211 -15.82 2.59 1.96
N ALA A 212 -16.24 3.67 2.63
CA ALA A 212 -15.32 4.60 3.25
C ALA A 212 -14.47 3.89 4.31
N TRP A 213 -13.16 4.14 4.30
CA TRP A 213 -12.28 3.63 5.33
C TRP A 213 -12.50 4.39 6.64
N GLY A 214 -13.10 3.73 7.62
CA GLY A 214 -13.10 4.16 9.02
C GLY A 214 -11.86 3.62 9.73
N TYR A 215 -11.07 4.50 10.33
CA TYR A 215 -9.93 4.14 11.18
C TYR A 215 -10.03 4.83 12.53
N ASP A 216 -9.42 4.22 13.54
CA ASP A 216 -9.31 4.79 14.88
C ASP A 216 -8.41 6.03 14.87
N GLU A 217 -8.96 7.19 15.21
CA GLU A 217 -8.22 8.46 15.30
C GLU A 217 -7.08 8.41 16.33
N ALA A 218 -7.11 7.48 17.29
CA ALA A 218 -5.99 7.27 18.21
C ALA A 218 -4.70 6.86 17.47
N VAL A 219 -4.77 6.37 16.23
CA VAL A 219 -3.61 5.98 15.43
C VAL A 219 -2.59 7.11 15.25
N TRP A 220 -3.05 8.38 15.25
CA TRP A 220 -2.20 9.55 15.02
C TRP A 220 -1.32 9.94 16.21
N THR A 221 -1.69 9.51 17.41
CA THR A 221 -1.03 9.86 18.67
C THR A 221 -0.49 8.65 19.42
N ARG A 222 -1.02 7.45 19.16
CA ARG A 222 -0.57 6.20 19.78
C ARG A 222 0.86 5.90 19.39
N GLU A 223 1.72 5.81 20.40
CA GLU A 223 3.07 5.29 20.25
C GLU A 223 3.09 3.76 20.37
N ILE A 224 3.96 3.14 19.59
CA ILE A 224 4.25 1.71 19.54
C ILE A 224 5.76 1.50 19.44
N LEU A 225 6.22 0.30 19.80
CA LEU A 225 7.60 -0.08 19.49
C LEU A 225 7.80 -0.01 17.96
N PRO A 226 8.88 0.62 17.47
CA PRO A 226 9.10 0.83 16.03
C PRO A 226 9.60 -0.44 15.32
N LEU A 227 9.00 -1.60 15.62
CA LEU A 227 9.39 -2.91 15.11
C LEU A 227 9.38 -2.96 13.58
N SER A 228 8.43 -2.31 12.92
CA SER A 228 8.40 -2.20 11.46
C SER A 228 9.64 -1.52 10.88
N LYS A 229 10.20 -0.51 11.58
CA LYS A 229 11.43 0.15 11.15
C LYS A 229 12.64 -0.74 11.39
N GLU A 230 12.68 -1.45 12.51
CA GLU A 230 13.75 -2.41 12.79
C GLU A 230 13.78 -3.52 11.73
N LEU A 231 12.61 -4.08 11.41
CA LEU A 231 12.44 -5.07 10.36
C LEU A 231 12.88 -4.53 8.99
N HIS A 232 12.54 -3.28 8.66
CA HIS A 232 13.01 -2.62 7.43
C HIS A 232 14.54 -2.64 7.31
N TYR A 233 15.27 -2.27 8.36
CA TYR A 233 16.73 -2.30 8.32
C TYR A 233 17.33 -3.70 8.39
N ILE A 234 16.62 -4.68 8.95
CA ILE A 234 17.01 -6.10 8.87
C ILE A 234 16.88 -6.59 7.42
N ALA A 235 15.72 -6.38 6.80
CA ALA A 235 15.47 -6.75 5.41
C ALA A 235 16.47 -6.06 4.47
N GLN A 236 16.66 -4.75 4.61
CA GLN A 236 17.64 -4.00 3.81
C GLN A 236 19.05 -4.61 3.92
N ARG A 237 19.50 -4.96 5.13
CA ARG A 237 20.82 -5.59 5.30
C ARG A 237 20.90 -6.98 4.67
N ALA A 238 19.84 -7.78 4.77
CA ALA A 238 19.80 -9.11 4.15
C ALA A 238 19.94 -9.06 2.62
N PHE A 239 19.33 -8.07 1.96
CA PHE A 239 19.38 -7.95 0.49
C PHE A 239 20.60 -7.19 -0.05
N HIS A 240 21.24 -6.33 0.74
CA HIS A 240 22.43 -5.56 0.31
C HIS A 240 23.77 -6.18 0.76
N GLN A 241 23.77 -7.34 1.40
CA GLN A 241 24.97 -8.12 1.72
C GLN A 241 25.29 -9.23 0.69
N LEU A 242 24.58 -9.25 -0.44
CA LEU A 242 24.88 -10.05 -1.64
C LEU A 242 25.69 -9.22 -2.65
#